data_AF-A0A6P7FUZ7-F1
#
_entry.id   AF-A0A6P7FUZ7-F1
#
_cell.length_a   1.000
_cell.length_b   1.000
_cell.length_c   1.000
_cell.angle_alpha   90.00
_cell.angle_beta   90.00
_cell.angle_gamma   90.00
#
_symmetry.space_group_name_H-M   'P 1'
#
loop_
_entity.id
_entity.type
_entity.pdbx_description
1 polymer ?
#
loop_
_entity_poly.entity_id
_entity_poly.type
_entity_poly.pdbx_seq_one_letter_code
_entity_poly.pdbx_strand_id
1 'polypeptide(L)'
;MTKTYPTNWDINKYKDDTEPEHHWELRKKFFEAHKGNFSEDYLVALGKAFTNIEFMGCMYPQKLMVRIAELSKDVAKAYREEKKSKLQRTFVTASSAAETRIKNRRQDPGPAQRGRR
;
A
#
# COMPACT_ATOMS: atom_id res chain seq x y z
N MET A 1 -20.98 -13.16 22.86
CA MET A 1 -21.26 -11.76 23.25
C MET A 1 -20.21 -10.88 22.58
N THR A 2 -20.55 -10.19 21.49
CA THR A 2 -19.65 -9.23 20.84
C THR A 2 -19.67 -7.94 21.66
N LYS A 3 -18.61 -7.68 22.44
CA LYS A 3 -18.42 -6.39 23.09
C LYS A 3 -18.28 -5.32 22.01
N THR A 4 -19.24 -4.40 21.94
CA THR A 4 -19.22 -3.26 21.03
C THR A 4 -18.57 -2.09 21.74
N TYR A 5 -17.51 -1.52 21.15
CA TYR A 5 -16.79 -0.38 21.70
C TYR A 5 -17.22 0.93 21.03
N PRO A 6 -17.14 2.08 21.73
CA PRO A 6 -17.47 3.37 21.15
C PRO A 6 -16.54 3.69 19.97
N THR A 7 -17.14 4.07 18.84
CA THR A 7 -16.43 4.42 17.60
C THR A 7 -16.36 5.93 17.38
N ASN A 8 -16.78 6.75 18.35
CA ASN A 8 -16.88 8.21 18.21
C ASN A 8 -15.58 8.98 18.52
N TRP A 9 -14.45 8.29 18.70
CA TRP A 9 -13.15 8.93 18.92
C TRP A 9 -12.47 9.28 17.60
N ASP A 10 -11.68 10.36 17.62
CA ASP A 10 -10.93 10.82 16.47
C ASP A 10 -9.59 10.07 16.35
N ILE A 11 -9.42 9.38 15.23
CA ILE A 11 -8.19 8.67 14.91
C ILE A 11 -7.05 9.65 14.69
N ASN A 12 -7.30 10.81 14.07
CA ASN A 12 -6.25 11.74 13.66
C ASN A 12 -5.48 12.36 14.83
N LYS A 13 -6.04 12.32 16.04
CA LYS A 13 -5.34 12.69 17.29
C LYS A 13 -4.05 11.89 17.52
N TYR A 14 -3.96 10.68 16.96
CA TYR A 14 -2.83 9.78 17.14
C TYR A 14 -1.76 9.90 16.06
N LYS A 15 -1.90 10.84 15.11
CA LYS A 15 -0.89 11.15 14.11
C LYS A 15 0.27 11.89 14.79
N ASP A 16 1.50 11.46 14.51
CA ASP A 16 2.70 12.20 14.88
C ASP A 16 3.17 13.02 13.67
N ASP A 17 3.48 14.31 13.87
CA ASP A 17 3.96 15.18 12.79
C ASP A 17 5.35 14.77 12.28
N THR A 18 6.10 14.02 13.09
CA THR A 18 7.44 13.53 12.75
C THR A 18 7.43 12.17 12.06
N GLU A 19 6.29 11.46 12.04
CA GLU A 19 6.20 10.15 11.40
C GLU A 19 5.99 10.26 9.89
N PRO A 20 6.60 9.39 9.07
CA PRO A 20 6.35 9.36 7.65
C PRO A 20 4.87 9.13 7.32
N GLU A 21 4.32 9.87 6.35
CA GLU A 21 2.89 9.80 5.97
C GLU A 21 2.43 8.36 5.69
N HIS A 22 3.28 7.55 5.06
CA HIS A 22 2.96 6.16 4.74
C HIS A 22 2.86 5.24 5.97
N HIS A 23 3.56 5.53 7.08
CA HIS A 23 3.38 4.84 8.35
C HIS A 23 2.01 5.17 8.95
N TRP A 24 1.67 6.46 8.94
CA TRP A 24 0.40 6.95 9.43
C TRP A 24 -0.79 6.38 8.65
N GLU A 25 -0.73 6.40 7.32
CA GLU A 25 -1.79 5.85 6.46
C GLU A 25 -2.08 4.37 6.76
N LEU A 26 -1.03 3.57 6.96
CA LEU A 26 -1.17 2.14 7.27
C LEU A 26 -1.80 1.94 8.66
N ARG A 27 -1.36 2.74 9.65
CA ARG A 27 -1.92 2.71 11.01
C ARG A 27 -3.38 3.16 11.04
N LYS A 28 -3.73 4.21 10.28
CA LYS A 28 -5.10 4.71 10.15
C LYS A 28 -6.04 3.64 9.57
N LYS A 29 -5.63 2.94 8.51
CA LYS A 29 -6.40 1.82 7.95
C LYS A 29 -6.59 0.68 8.95
N PHE A 30 -5.58 0.41 9.77
CA PHE A 30 -5.69 -0.57 10.85
C PHE A 30 -6.72 -0.16 11.89
N PHE A 31 -6.76 1.12 12.27
CA PHE A 31 -7.75 1.65 13.20
C PHE A 31 -9.17 1.63 12.64
N GLU A 32 -9.35 2.00 11.37
CA GLU A 32 -10.67 1.98 10.70
C GLU A 32 -11.22 0.56 10.57
N ALA A 33 -10.38 -0.43 10.23
CA ALA A 33 -10.80 -1.82 10.08
C ALA A 33 -11.25 -2.48 11.40
N HIS A 34 -10.68 -2.05 12.53
CA HIS A 34 -10.89 -2.67 13.84
C HIS A 34 -11.66 -1.78 14.82
N LYS A 35 -12.16 -0.62 14.36
CA LYS A 35 -12.97 0.30 15.17
C LYS A 35 -14.23 -0.41 15.66
N GLY A 36 -14.49 -0.35 16.96
CA GLY A 36 -15.68 -0.97 17.57
C GLY A 36 -15.51 -2.42 18.02
N ASN A 37 -14.42 -3.10 17.62
CA ASN A 37 -14.07 -4.45 18.07
C ASN A 37 -13.16 -4.47 19.30
N PHE A 38 -12.44 -3.37 19.55
CA PHE A 38 -11.49 -3.22 20.65
C PHE A 38 -11.66 -1.87 21.35
N SER A 39 -11.17 -1.76 22.58
CA SER A 39 -11.05 -0.47 23.27
C SER A 39 -10.03 0.43 22.57
N GLU A 40 -10.22 1.74 22.69
CA GLU A 40 -9.37 2.76 22.07
C GLU A 40 -7.89 2.57 22.41
N ASP A 41 -7.54 2.51 23.70
CA ASP A 41 -6.15 2.34 24.15
C ASP A 41 -5.50 1.06 23.62
N TYR A 42 -6.25 -0.04 23.60
CA TYR A 42 -5.75 -1.32 23.14
C TYR A 42 -5.52 -1.31 21.63
N LEU A 43 -6.44 -0.71 20.88
CA LEU A 43 -6.33 -0.59 19.43
C LEU A 43 -5.15 0.31 19.05
N VAL A 44 -4.96 1.42 19.75
CA VAL A 44 -3.81 2.33 19.57
C VAL A 44 -2.49 1.58 19.82
N ALA A 45 -2.41 0.80 20.89
CA ALA A 45 -1.23 -0.01 21.19
C ALA A 45 -0.94 -1.05 20.10
N LEU A 46 -1.97 -1.76 19.61
CA LEU A 46 -1.83 -2.71 18.51
C LEU A 46 -1.38 -2.05 17.21
N GLY A 47 -1.94 -0.89 16.86
CA GLY A 47 -1.56 -0.15 15.65
C GLY A 47 -0.11 0.34 15.70
N LYS A 48 0.36 0.81 16.86
CA LYS A 48 1.77 1.18 17.07
C LYS A 48 2.70 -0.03 16.93
N ALA A 49 2.37 -1.12 17.61
CA ALA A 49 3.16 -2.36 17.53
C ALA A 49 3.21 -2.89 16.09
N PHE A 50 2.10 -2.88 15.36
CA PHE A 50 2.03 -3.31 13.96
C PHE A 50 2.97 -2.51 13.07
N THR A 51 2.93 -1.17 13.14
CA THR A 51 3.84 -0.34 12.34
C THR A 51 5.30 -0.54 12.73
N ASN A 52 5.61 -0.75 14.01
CA ASN A 52 6.98 -0.97 14.46
C ASN A 52 7.52 -2.32 13.97
N ILE A 53 6.67 -3.37 13.94
CA ILE A 53 7.03 -4.66 13.35
C ILE A 53 7.29 -4.52 11.85
N GLU A 54 6.39 -3.87 11.12
CA GLU A 54 6.45 -3.79 9.65
C GLU A 54 7.59 -2.89 9.14
N PHE A 55 7.79 -1.72 9.76
CA PHE A 55 8.76 -0.73 9.28
C PHE A 55 10.10 -0.76 10.00
N MET A 56 10.10 -1.04 11.30
CA MET A 56 11.33 -1.06 12.11
C MET A 56 11.85 -2.48 12.37
N GLY A 57 11.13 -3.52 11.97
CA GLY A 57 11.52 -4.92 12.22
C GLY A 57 11.51 -5.31 13.69
N CYS A 58 10.76 -4.58 14.54
CA CYS A 58 10.71 -4.87 15.97
C CYS A 58 10.09 -6.25 16.24
N MET A 59 10.65 -6.98 17.20
CA MET A 59 10.06 -8.23 17.68
C MET A 59 9.40 -8.03 19.05
N TYR A 60 8.20 -8.56 19.18
CA TYR A 60 7.41 -8.55 20.41
C TYR A 60 7.13 -9.99 20.85
N PRO A 61 6.58 -10.23 22.06
CA PRO A 61 6.22 -11.56 22.50
C PRO A 61 5.33 -12.30 21.49
N GLN A 62 5.59 -13.61 21.32
CA GLN A 62 4.96 -14.46 20.29
C GLN A 62 3.43 -14.29 20.20
N LYS A 63 2.76 -14.24 21.36
CA LYS A 63 1.29 -14.09 21.43
C LYS A 63 0.81 -12.80 20.76
N LEU A 64 1.54 -11.70 20.92
CA LEU A 64 1.21 -10.41 20.32
C LEU A 64 1.51 -10.40 18.82
N MET A 65 2.64 -11.00 18.41
CA MET A 65 3.02 -11.13 17.01
C MET A 65 1.96 -11.91 16.21
N VAL A 66 1.51 -13.06 16.74
CA VAL A 66 0.45 -13.87 16.10
C VAL A 66 -0.86 -13.08 16.01
N ARG A 67 -1.23 -12.38 17.10
CA ARG A 67 -2.46 -11.58 17.12
C ARG A 67 -2.44 -10.45 16.09
N ILE A 68 -1.32 -9.74 15.98
CA ILE A 68 -1.15 -8.69 14.97
C ILE A 68 -1.15 -9.28 13.57
N ALA A 69 -0.50 -10.43 13.35
CA ALA A 69 -0.51 -11.12 12.07
C ALA A 69 -1.93 -11.55 11.65
N GLU A 70 -2.79 -11.95 12.59
CA GLU A 70 -4.20 -12.25 12.30
C GLU A 70 -4.99 -11.01 11.90
N LEU A 71 -4.90 -9.93 12.70
CA LEU A 71 -5.64 -8.69 12.48
C LEU A 71 -5.17 -7.90 11.26
N SER A 72 -3.90 -8.04 10.90
CA SER A 72 -3.30 -7.38 9.73
C SER A 72 -3.62 -8.09 8.42
N LYS A 73 -4.09 -9.35 8.41
CA LYS A 73 -4.48 -10.04 7.16
C LYS A 73 -5.57 -9.28 6.41
N ASP A 74 -6.59 -8.81 7.13
CA ASP A 74 -7.72 -8.08 6.53
C ASP A 74 -7.29 -6.70 6.02
N VAL A 75 -6.44 -6.01 6.78
CA VAL A 75 -5.88 -4.70 6.42
C VAL A 75 -4.90 -4.81 5.25
N ALA A 76 -4.04 -5.83 5.24
CA ALA A 76 -3.06 -6.09 4.19
C ALA A 76 -3.73 -6.51 2.88
N LYS A 77 -4.88 -7.22 2.95
CA LYS A 77 -5.68 -7.54 1.76
C LYS A 77 -6.20 -6.26 1.11
N ALA A 78 -6.82 -5.37 1.88
CA ALA A 78 -7.30 -4.07 1.40
C ALA A 78 -6.16 -3.20 0.85
N TYR A 79 -5.01 -3.16 1.54
CA TYR A 79 -3.84 -2.40 1.09
C TYR A 79 -3.21 -2.95 -0.20
N ARG A 80 -3.14 -4.28 -0.36
CA ARG A 80 -2.64 -4.93 -1.58
C ARG A 80 -3.55 -4.71 -2.78
N GLU A 81 -4.87 -4.71 -2.58
CA GLU A 81 -5.83 -4.39 -3.63
C GLU A 81 -5.69 -2.93 -4.09
N GLU A 82 -5.51 -1.98 -3.16
CA GLU A 82 -5.27 -0.57 -3.49
C GLU A 82 -3.90 -0.32 -4.14
N LYS A 83 -2.85 -1.04 -3.73
CA LYS A 83 -1.53 -0.97 -4.38
C LYS A 83 -1.55 -1.61 -5.76
N LYS A 84 -2.31 -2.69 -5.99
CA LYS A 84 -2.47 -3.29 -7.33
C LYS A 84 -3.11 -2.32 -8.31
N SER A 85 -4.14 -1.56 -7.90
CA SER A 85 -4.77 -0.57 -8.77
C SER A 85 -3.83 0.61 -9.11
N LYS A 86 -3.00 1.04 -8.16
CA LYS A 86 -1.96 2.07 -8.38
C LYS A 86 -0.81 1.57 -9.28
N LEU A 87 -0.36 0.31 -9.11
CA LEU A 87 0.71 -0.28 -9.92
C LEU A 87 0.30 -0.53 -11.38
N GLN A 88 -0.96 -0.91 -11.60
CA GLN A 88 -1.53 -1.14 -12.95
C GLN A 88 -1.61 0.15 -13.80
N ARG A 89 -1.62 1.34 -13.19
CA ARG A 89 -1.63 2.61 -13.93
C ARG A 89 -0.27 3.02 -14.51
N THR A 90 0.84 2.41 -14.07
CA THR A 90 2.21 2.79 -14.50
C THR A 90 3.10 1.64 -14.95
N PHE A 91 2.68 0.37 -14.82
CA PHE A 91 3.43 -0.76 -15.37
C PHE A 91 3.04 -1.03 -16.82
N VAL A 92 3.54 -0.19 -17.74
CA VAL A 92 3.74 -0.65 -19.12
C VAL A 92 4.97 -1.55 -19.10
N THR A 93 4.78 -2.83 -19.41
CA THR A 93 5.88 -3.78 -19.63
C THR A 93 6.84 -3.19 -20.65
N ALA A 94 8.15 -3.20 -20.36
CA ALA A 94 9.18 -2.60 -21.23
C ALA A 94 9.11 -3.11 -22.69
N SER A 95 8.65 -4.36 -22.92
CA SER A 95 8.36 -4.86 -24.27
C SER A 95 7.26 -4.09 -24.99
N SER A 96 6.13 -3.78 -24.35
CA SER A 96 5.05 -3.02 -24.99
C SER A 96 5.46 -1.57 -25.30
N ALA A 97 6.31 -0.97 -24.47
CA ALA A 97 6.88 0.35 -24.73
C ALA A 97 7.86 0.34 -25.92
N ALA A 98 8.64 -0.74 -26.09
CA ALA A 98 9.56 -0.91 -27.20
C ALA A 98 8.83 -1.15 -28.54
N GLU A 99 7.74 -1.94 -28.55
CA GLU A 99 6.95 -2.20 -29.77
C GLU A 99 6.34 -0.93 -30.37
N THR A 100 5.95 0.03 -29.53
CA THR A 100 5.40 1.32 -29.96
C THR A 100 6.42 2.15 -30.77
N ARG A 101 7.72 2.02 -30.47
CA ARG A 101 8.78 2.72 -31.22
C ARG A 101 9.12 2.05 -32.56
N ILE A 102 8.90 0.74 -32.68
CA ILE A 102 9.27 -0.03 -33.88
C ILE A 102 8.27 0.18 -35.01
N LYS A 103 6.98 0.41 -34.71
CA LYS A 103 5.95 0.59 -35.74
C LYS A 103 6.11 1.89 -36.54
N ASN A 104 6.68 2.94 -35.92
CA ASN A 104 6.93 4.23 -36.61
C ASN A 104 8.14 4.23 -37.55
N ARG A 105 9.08 3.27 -37.44
CA ARG A 105 10.27 3.23 -38.32
C ARG A 105 10.01 2.51 -39.65
N ARG A 106 8.87 1.83 -39.81
CA ARG A 106 8.56 1.06 -41.03
C ARG A 106 7.86 1.87 -42.12
N GLN A 107 7.56 3.15 -41.86
CA GLN A 107 6.98 4.09 -42.83
C GLN A 107 7.96 5.22 -43.12
N ASP A 108 9.17 4.90 -43.57
CA ASP A 108 9.99 5.86 -44.31
C ASP A 108 10.48 5.17 -45.59
N PRO A 109 9.80 5.36 -46.73
CA PRO A 109 10.36 5.00 -48.02
C PRO A 109 11.49 6.00 -48.31
N GLY A 110 12.71 5.64 -47.93
CA GLY A 110 13.90 6.45 -48.20
C GLY A 110 14.02 6.83 -49.68
N PRO A 111 14.46 8.05 -50.01
CA PRO A 111 14.42 8.55 -51.38
C PRO A 111 15.34 7.77 -52.31
N ALA A 112 14.77 7.40 -53.45
CA ALA A 112 15.38 6.62 -54.52
C ALA A 112 16.75 7.16 -54.99
N GLN A 113 17.72 6.25 -55.14
CA GLN A 113 18.94 6.47 -55.90
C GLN A 113 18.60 6.93 -57.33
N ARG A 114 18.92 8.18 -57.67
CA ARG A 114 18.90 8.66 -59.05
C ARG A 114 20.28 8.43 -59.67
N GLY A 115 20.38 7.43 -60.53
CA GLY A 115 21.55 7.13 -61.33
C GLY A 115 21.78 8.12 -62.47
N ARG A 116 23.06 8.32 -62.78
CA ARG A 116 23.71 8.55 -64.08
C ARG A 116 22.94 9.37 -65.14
N ARG A 117 23.47 10.55 -65.47
CA ARG A 117 24.33 10.82 -66.65
C ARG A 117 24.81 12.26 -66.63
#